data_AF-A0A9Q9MM69-F1
#
_entry.id   AF-A0A9Q9MM69-F1
#
_cell.length_a   1.000
_cell.length_b   1.000
_cell.length_c   1.000
_cell.angle_alpha   90.00
_cell.angle_beta   90.00
_cell.angle_gamma   90.00
#
_symmetry.space_group_name_H-M   'P 1'
#
loop_
_entity.id
_entity.type
_entity.pdbx_description
1 polymer ?
#
loop_
_entity_poly.entity_id
_entity_poly.type
_entity_poly.pdbx_seq_one_letter_code
_entity_poly.pdbx_strand_id
1 'polypeptide(L)'
;MNTYDDLVNDYLRAVEQALDGVPASRRDELLADLSDHIAAKLAETRAVASPAPPEVAEAEVRSVLDLLGDPADVAADLEAGAFDPPPADPPPIEITAGRKVGALIWVLITASTVSLLCVGVVLAAAFLFFTGR
;
A
#
# COMPACT_ATOMS: atom_id res chain seq x y z
N MET A 1 26.75 -4.62 -1.92
CA MET A 1 25.59 -5.09 -2.70
C MET A 1 24.80 -6.00 -1.79
N ASN A 2 23.51 -5.74 -1.64
CA ASN A 2 22.62 -6.63 -0.92
C ASN A 2 21.88 -7.48 -1.94
N THR A 3 21.92 -8.81 -1.82
CA THR A 3 21.32 -9.70 -2.82
C THR A 3 19.83 -9.41 -3.06
N TYR A 4 19.11 -8.91 -2.05
CA TYR A 4 17.72 -8.49 -2.22
C TYR A 4 17.55 -7.20 -3.02
N ASP A 5 18.47 -6.24 -2.90
CA ASP A 5 18.43 -4.99 -3.68
C ASP A 5 18.61 -5.31 -5.16
N ASP A 6 19.46 -6.29 -5.47
CA ASP A 6 19.70 -6.74 -6.85
C ASP A 6 18.44 -7.38 -7.46
N LEU A 7 17.67 -8.18 -6.69
CA LEU A 7 16.42 -8.77 -7.17
C LEU A 7 15.34 -7.73 -7.49
N VAL A 8 15.18 -6.73 -6.63
CA VAL A 8 14.21 -5.64 -6.85
C VAL A 8 14.62 -4.81 -8.06
N ASN A 9 15.91 -4.47 -8.19
CA ASN A 9 16.41 -3.73 -9.35
C ASN A 9 16.24 -4.49 -10.67
N ASP A 10 16.49 -5.80 -10.67
CA ASP A 10 16.29 -6.63 -11.85
C ASP A 10 14.81 -6.68 -12.27
N TYR A 11 13.90 -6.74 -11.30
CA TYR A 11 12.46 -6.69 -11.55
C TYR A 11 12.04 -5.33 -12.14
N LEU A 12 12.43 -4.23 -11.50
CA LEU A 12 12.10 -2.88 -11.98
C LEU A 12 12.65 -2.61 -13.38
N ARG A 13 13.86 -3.11 -13.69
CA ARG A 13 14.44 -3.02 -15.03
C ARG A 13 13.65 -3.82 -16.08
N ALA A 14 13.08 -4.96 -15.70
CA ALA A 14 12.22 -5.73 -16.59
C ALA A 14 10.89 -4.98 -16.86
N VAL A 15 10.30 -4.37 -15.83
CA VAL A 15 9.11 -3.50 -15.98
C VAL A 15 9.43 -2.29 -16.85
N GLU A 16 10.57 -1.64 -16.64
CA GLU A 16 11.03 -0.49 -17.45
C GLU A 16 11.11 -0.85 -18.93
N GLN A 17 11.64 -2.03 -19.26
CA GLN A 17 11.69 -2.53 -20.64
C GLN A 17 10.31 -2.80 -21.22
N ALA A 18 9.37 -3.31 -20.42
CA ALA A 18 8.00 -3.51 -20.87
C ALA A 18 7.25 -2.18 -21.09
N LEU A 19 7.65 -1.10 -20.39
CA LEU A 19 7.12 0.26 -20.55
C LEU A 19 7.79 1.05 -21.69
N ASP A 20 8.50 0.42 -22.62
CA ASP A 20 9.27 1.17 -23.64
C ASP A 20 8.40 2.06 -24.55
N GLY A 21 7.11 1.72 -24.71
CA GLY A 21 6.12 2.53 -25.43
C GLY A 21 5.59 3.76 -24.66
N VAL A 22 5.85 3.85 -23.35
CA VAL A 22 5.39 4.93 -22.47
C VAL A 22 6.40 6.09 -22.48
N PRO A 23 5.95 7.37 -22.51
CA PRO A 23 6.85 8.51 -22.40
C PRO A 23 7.75 8.45 -21.16
N ALA A 24 9.04 8.78 -21.31
CA ALA A 24 10.03 8.63 -20.24
C ALA A 24 9.60 9.26 -18.91
N SER A 25 9.08 10.49 -18.93
CA SER A 25 8.59 11.16 -17.71
C SER A 25 7.47 10.40 -17.00
N ARG A 26 6.60 9.72 -17.76
CA ARG A 26 5.52 8.92 -17.20
C ARG A 26 6.03 7.55 -16.74
N ARG A 27 7.00 6.97 -17.45
CA ARG A 27 7.69 5.75 -17.06
C ARG A 27 8.40 5.90 -15.72
N ASP A 28 9.11 7.01 -15.53
CA ASP A 28 9.82 7.33 -14.28
C ASP A 28 8.83 7.42 -13.10
N GLU A 29 7.68 8.07 -13.29
CA GLU A 29 6.61 8.16 -12.29
C GLU A 29 6.05 6.77 -11.94
N LEU A 30 5.73 5.96 -12.95
CA LEU A 30 5.19 4.60 -12.74
C LEU A 30 6.20 3.68 -12.03
N LEU A 31 7.49 3.80 -12.36
CA LEU A 31 8.55 3.03 -11.71
C LEU A 31 8.80 3.48 -10.27
N ALA A 32 8.70 4.79 -9.99
CA ALA A 32 8.78 5.32 -8.63
C ALA A 32 7.64 4.75 -7.77
N ASP A 33 6.40 4.87 -8.25
CA ASP A 33 5.21 4.33 -7.56
C ASP A 33 5.33 2.81 -7.33
N LEU A 34 5.80 2.06 -8.32
CA LEU A 34 6.03 0.62 -8.19
C LEU A 34 7.15 0.30 -7.17
N SER A 35 8.24 1.08 -7.17
CA SER A 35 9.34 0.89 -6.22
C SER A 35 8.89 1.13 -4.78
N ASP A 36 8.08 2.17 -4.56
CA ASP A 36 7.48 2.48 -3.26
C ASP A 36 6.49 1.38 -2.83
N HIS A 37 5.71 0.85 -3.78
CA HIS A 37 4.83 -0.29 -3.53
C HIS A 37 5.58 -1.52 -3.02
N ILE A 38 6.65 -1.90 -3.71
CA ILE A 38 7.50 -3.03 -3.34
C ILE A 38 8.10 -2.80 -1.95
N ALA A 39 8.63 -1.60 -1.70
CA ALA A 39 9.21 -1.25 -0.40
C ALA A 39 8.17 -1.35 0.74
N ALA A 40 6.95 -0.88 0.53
CA ALA A 40 5.87 -0.98 1.50
C ALA A 40 5.50 -2.45 1.79
N LYS A 41 5.33 -3.29 0.76
CA LYS A 41 5.04 -4.72 0.92
C LYS A 41 6.14 -5.47 1.66
N LEU A 42 7.40 -5.14 1.38
CA LEU A 42 8.55 -5.72 2.08
C LEU A 42 8.59 -5.28 3.55
N ALA A 43 8.29 -4.01 3.83
CA ALA A 43 8.22 -3.49 5.19
C ALA A 43 7.09 -4.16 6.00
N GLU A 44 5.90 -4.35 5.41
CA GLU A 44 4.79 -5.08 6.01
C GLU A 44 5.19 -6.52 6.34
N THR A 45 5.80 -7.23 5.39
CA THR A 45 6.24 -8.62 5.57
C THR A 45 7.30 -8.72 6.67
N ARG A 46 8.28 -7.82 6.65
CA ARG A 46 9.38 -7.79 7.63
C ARG A 46 8.96 -7.30 9.00
N ALA A 47 7.94 -6.45 9.13
CA ALA A 47 7.42 -6.01 10.42
C ALA A 47 6.78 -7.16 11.22
N VAL A 48 6.27 -8.17 10.52
CA VAL A 48 5.72 -9.40 11.13
C VAL A 48 6.82 -10.41 11.47
N ALA A 49 7.99 -10.32 10.83
CA ALA A 49 9.12 -11.22 11.03
C ALA A 49 10.17 -10.64 12.01
N SER A 50 10.55 -11.42 13.04
CA SER A 50 11.77 -11.14 13.83
C SER A 50 13.00 -11.18 12.90
N PRO A 51 14.12 -10.48 13.18
CA PRO A 51 15.21 -10.35 12.21
C PRO A 51 15.67 -11.71 11.67
N ALA A 52 15.32 -11.96 10.41
CA ALA A 52 15.53 -13.23 9.76
C ALA A 52 16.97 -13.32 9.21
N PRO A 53 17.54 -14.53 9.10
CA PRO A 53 18.79 -14.75 8.37
C PRO A 53 18.70 -14.18 6.93
N PRO A 54 19.83 -13.76 6.34
CA PRO A 54 19.85 -13.15 5.01
C PRO A 54 19.23 -14.03 3.92
N GLU A 55 19.36 -15.36 4.01
CA GLU A 55 18.74 -16.30 3.06
C GLU A 55 17.21 -16.28 3.12
N VAL A 56 16.65 -16.09 4.32
CA VAL A 56 15.20 -16.00 4.53
C VAL A 56 14.69 -14.66 4.03
N ALA A 57 15.44 -13.58 4.25
CA ALA A 57 15.09 -12.26 3.72
C ALA A 57 15.08 -12.23 2.19
N GLU A 58 16.00 -12.92 1.51
CA GLU A 58 15.98 -13.05 0.05
C GLU A 58 14.74 -13.83 -0.44
N ALA A 59 14.42 -14.95 0.22
CA ALA A 59 13.24 -15.75 -0.10
C ALA A 59 11.94 -14.97 0.12
N GLU A 60 11.87 -14.13 1.15
CA GLU A 60 10.75 -13.22 1.38
C GLU A 60 10.59 -12.22 0.24
N VAL A 61 11.67 -11.56 -0.23
CA VAL A 61 11.51 -10.61 -1.34
C VAL A 61 11.13 -11.32 -2.62
N ARG A 62 11.66 -12.51 -2.88
CA ARG A 62 11.23 -13.33 -4.02
C ARG A 62 9.75 -13.69 -3.92
N SER A 63 9.25 -14.05 -2.73
CA SER A 63 7.83 -14.28 -2.51
C SER A 63 6.97 -13.03 -2.74
N VAL A 64 7.46 -11.84 -2.40
CA VAL A 64 6.75 -10.58 -2.66
C VAL A 64 6.72 -10.29 -4.16
N LEU A 65 7.83 -10.47 -4.88
CA LEU A 65 7.88 -10.27 -6.33
C LEU A 65 7.02 -11.31 -7.07
N ASP A 66 7.01 -12.56 -6.62
CA ASP A 66 6.15 -13.62 -7.18
C ASP A 66 4.66 -13.29 -7.01
N LEU A 67 4.29 -12.57 -5.95
CA LEU A 67 2.92 -12.09 -5.74
C LEU A 67 2.55 -10.96 -6.72
N LEU A 68 3.52 -10.13 -7.12
CA LEU A 68 3.31 -9.09 -8.14
C LEU A 68 3.15 -9.70 -9.53
N GLY A 69 3.82 -10.81 -9.80
CA GLY A 69 3.65 -11.58 -11.03
C GLY A 69 4.66 -11.19 -12.13
N ASP A 70 4.23 -11.32 -13.38
CA ASP A 70 5.10 -11.07 -14.53
C ASP A 70 5.34 -9.57 -14.74
N PRO A 71 6.59 -9.12 -14.95
CA PRO A 71 6.89 -7.70 -15.19
C PRO A 71 6.13 -7.07 -16.35
N ALA A 72 5.80 -7.82 -17.41
CA ALA A 72 5.06 -7.30 -18.55
C ALA A 72 3.57 -7.10 -18.23
N ASP A 73 2.98 -8.01 -17.46
CA ASP A 73 1.60 -7.88 -16.98
C ASP A 73 1.48 -6.67 -16.03
N VAL A 74 2.43 -6.51 -15.11
CA VAL A 74 2.48 -5.35 -14.20
C VAL A 74 2.67 -4.04 -14.96
N ALA A 75 3.51 -4.02 -16.00
CA ALA A 75 3.66 -2.85 -16.85
C ALA A 75 2.35 -2.46 -17.55
N ALA A 76 1.60 -3.45 -18.06
CA ALA A 76 0.30 -3.22 -18.69
C ALA A 76 -0.73 -2.68 -17.68
N ASP A 77 -0.76 -3.21 -16.46
CA ASP A 77 -1.65 -2.74 -15.39
C ASP A 77 -1.28 -1.32 -14.93
N LEU A 78 0.01 -1.00 -14.87
CA LEU A 78 0.51 0.35 -14.56
C LEU A 78 0.11 1.36 -15.64
N GLU A 79 0.28 1.01 -16.92
CA GLU A 79 -0.15 1.85 -18.04
C GLU A 79 -1.66 2.07 -18.04
N ALA A 80 -2.44 1.01 -17.76
CA ALA A 80 -3.89 1.06 -17.66
C ALA A 80 -4.40 1.78 -16.39
N GLY A 81 -3.54 2.06 -15.41
CA GLY A 81 -3.93 2.59 -14.10
C GLY A 81 -4.76 1.60 -13.26
N ALA A 82 -4.65 0.30 -13.56
CA ALA A 82 -5.31 -0.78 -12.85
C ALA A 82 -4.48 -1.33 -11.68
N PHE A 83 -3.19 -0.96 -11.63
CA PHE A 83 -2.31 -1.27 -10.52
C PHE A 83 -2.75 -0.50 -9.27
N ASP A 84 -3.03 -1.20 -8.16
CA ASP A 84 -3.47 -0.62 -6.89
C ASP A 84 -2.29 -0.54 -5.90
N PRO A 85 -1.53 0.57 -5.85
CA PRO A 85 -0.52 0.76 -4.83
C PRO A 85 -1.20 1.02 -3.46
N PRO A 86 -0.62 0.55 -2.34
CA PRO A 86 -1.00 0.93 -1.00
C PRO A 86 -0.86 2.44 -0.92
N PRO A 87 -1.63 3.08 -0.05
CA PRO A 87 -1.51 4.52 0.15
C PRO A 87 -0.06 4.84 0.53
N ALA A 88 0.69 5.43 -0.40
CA ALA A 88 1.99 6.00 -0.11
C ALA A 88 1.83 6.98 1.04
N ASP A 89 2.75 6.96 2.02
CA ASP A 89 2.84 8.04 2.99
C ASP A 89 2.91 9.36 2.21
N PRO A 90 2.05 10.34 2.50
CA PRO A 90 1.84 11.47 1.61
C PRO A 90 3.15 12.25 1.42
N PRO A 91 3.65 12.43 0.18
CA PRO A 91 4.73 13.39 -0.06
C PRO A 91 4.27 14.80 0.36
N PRO A 92 5.20 15.72 0.69
CA PRO A 92 4.87 17.14 0.80
C PRO A 92 4.14 17.58 -0.47
N ILE A 93 2.87 17.92 -0.30
CA ILE A 93 1.87 17.97 -1.37
C ILE A 93 2.21 19.04 -2.43
N GLU A 94 2.47 18.62 -3.67
CA GLU A 94 2.22 19.45 -4.86
C GLU A 94 0.82 19.10 -5.41
N ILE A 95 -0.13 20.01 -5.21
CA ILE A 95 -1.55 19.80 -5.53
C ILE A 95 -1.75 19.86 -7.06
N THR A 96 -2.07 18.74 -7.71
CA THR A 96 -2.83 18.75 -8.98
C THR A 96 -3.98 17.72 -8.98
N ALA A 97 -5.19 18.27 -8.85
CA ALA A 97 -6.52 17.85 -9.31
C ALA A 97 -6.97 16.36 -9.27
N GLY A 98 -8.04 16.09 -8.50
CA GLY A 98 -8.88 14.89 -8.65
C GLY A 98 -9.81 14.52 -7.48
N ARG A 99 -9.94 15.39 -6.48
CA ARG A 99 -10.70 15.19 -5.23
C ARG A 99 -12.21 15.06 -5.47
N LYS A 100 -12.82 13.93 -5.08
CA LYS A 100 -14.17 13.88 -4.46
C LYS A 100 -14.53 12.55 -3.78
N VAL A 101 -13.85 11.44 -4.06
CA VAL A 101 -14.18 10.13 -3.44
C VAL A 101 -13.72 10.04 -1.97
N GLY A 102 -12.56 10.63 -1.63
CA GLY A 102 -12.02 10.56 -0.26
C GLY A 102 -12.82 11.31 0.81
N ALA A 103 -13.55 12.37 0.44
CA ALA A 103 -14.35 13.14 1.40
C ALA A 103 -15.56 12.36 1.91
N LEU A 104 -16.17 11.53 1.05
CA LEU A 104 -17.35 10.75 1.40
C LEU A 104 -17.01 9.60 2.35
N ILE A 105 -15.85 8.97 2.15
CA ILE A 105 -15.33 7.91 3.01
C ILE A 105 -14.98 8.46 4.41
N TRP A 106 -14.38 9.65 4.48
CA TRP A 106 -14.07 10.32 5.76
C TRP A 106 -15.33 10.65 6.58
N VAL A 107 -16.40 11.10 5.92
CA VAL A 107 -17.69 11.38 6.59
C VAL A 107 -18.34 10.10 7.12
N LEU A 108 -18.24 8.99 6.39
CA LEU A 108 -18.80 7.71 6.85
C LEU A 108 -18.05 7.16 8.07
N ILE A 109 -16.72 7.27 8.11
CA ILE A 109 -15.89 6.81 9.23
C ILE A 109 -16.16 7.64 10.49
N THR A 110 -16.21 8.96 10.35
CA THR A 110 -16.51 9.86 11.48
C THR A 110 -17.91 9.64 12.02
N ALA A 111 -18.92 9.50 11.16
CA ALA A 111 -20.29 9.22 11.57
C ALA A 111 -20.41 7.87 12.30
N SER A 112 -19.73 6.83 11.82
CA SER A 112 -19.74 5.50 12.42
C SER A 112 -19.09 5.49 13.82
N THR A 113 -17.99 6.21 13.99
CA THR A 113 -17.27 6.32 15.26
C THR A 113 -18.09 7.04 16.33
N VAL A 114 -18.75 8.15 15.96
CA VAL A 114 -19.64 8.89 16.87
C VAL A 114 -20.84 8.02 17.28
N SER A 115 -21.38 7.25 16.34
CA SER A 115 -22.51 6.35 16.62
C SER A 115 -22.16 5.25 17.63
N LEU A 116 -21.01 4.58 17.46
CA LEU A 116 -20.52 3.55 18.38
C LEU A 116 -20.26 4.09 19.80
N LEU A 117 -19.67 5.29 19.89
CA LEU A 117 -19.41 5.94 21.18
C LEU A 117 -20.73 6.27 21.91
N CYS A 118 -21.73 6.79 21.20
CA CYS A 118 -23.04 7.10 21.78
C CYS A 118 -23.75 5.84 22.30
N VAL A 119 -23.74 4.73 21.54
CA VAL A 119 -24.40 3.48 21.96
C VAL A 119 -23.73 2.89 23.21
N GLY A 120 -22.40 2.92 23.27
CA GLY A 120 -21.65 2.45 24.44
C GLY A 120 -21.98 3.21 25.73
N VAL A 121 -22.09 4.54 25.66
CA VAL A 121 -22.42 5.38 26.83
C VAL A 121 -23.85 5.11 27.32
N VAL A 122 -24.82 4.96 26.40
CA VAL A 122 -26.21 4.69 26.77
C VAL A 122 -26.36 3.32 27.43
N LEU A 123 -25.69 2.29 26.91
CA LEU A 123 -25.71 0.95 27.52
C LEU A 123 -25.03 0.94 28.89
N ALA A 124 -23.90 1.63 29.06
CA ALA A 124 -23.23 1.74 30.36
C ALA A 124 -24.10 2.45 31.40
N ALA A 125 -24.79 3.53 31.02
CA ALA A 125 -25.71 4.24 31.90
C ALA A 125 -26.91 3.37 32.30
N ALA A 126 -27.48 2.62 31.36
CA ALA A 126 -28.58 1.69 31.63
C ALA A 126 -28.16 0.54 32.55
N PHE A 127 -26.95 0.01 32.37
CA PHE A 127 -26.41 -1.07 33.19
C PHE A 127 -26.14 -0.62 34.63
N LEU A 128 -25.55 0.57 34.83
CA LEU A 128 -25.37 1.17 36.17
C LEU A 128 -26.71 1.42 36.87
N PHE A 129 -27.72 1.89 36.13
CA PHE A 129 -29.06 2.12 36.68
C PHE A 129 -29.76 0.81 37.09
N PHE A 130 -29.59 -0.26 36.32
CA PHE A 130 -30.19 -1.57 36.63
C PHE A 130 -29.49 -2.29 37.79
N THR A 131 -28.18 -2.13 37.93
CA THR A 131 -27.39 -2.80 38.98
C THR A 131 -27.40 -2.04 40.31
N GLY A 132 -27.71 -0.74 40.28
CA GLY A 132 -27.79 0.11 41.48
C GLY A 132 -29.15 0.16 42.17
N ARG A 133 -30.13 -0.63 41.71
CA ARG A 133 -31.51 -0.67 42.23
C ARG A 133 -31.83 -1.99 42.91
#